data_AF-A0A7J0AL56-F1
#
_entry.id   AF-A0A7J0AL56-F1
#
_cell.length_a   1.000
_cell.length_b   1.000
_cell.length_c   1.000
_cell.angle_alpha   90.00
_cell.angle_beta   90.00
_cell.angle_gamma   90.00
#
_symmetry.space_group_name_H-M   'P 1'
#
loop_
_entity.id
_entity.type
_entity.pdbx_description
1 polymer ?
#
loop_
_entity_poly.entity_id
_entity_poly.type
_entity_poly.pdbx_seq_one_letter_code
_entity_poly.pdbx_strand_id
1 'polypeptide(L)'
;MPTVLRTARHCNALGQIAAVLVLGAKRIRETPFATVEKYHNVRRWSWLRLRKTERVATTRQTVVERDYLASKILAEMTSEALHELVVRILGEAGIADFFVLTTSLRTKRLLAPTREVETTASGHLSEVGLSTCN
;
A
#
# COMPACT_ATOMS: atom_id res chain seq x y z
N MET A 1 6.44 1.42 -20.32
CA MET A 1 5.09 1.31 -19.71
C MET A 1 4.91 2.36 -18.59
N PRO A 2 4.69 3.67 -18.88
CA PRO A 2 4.46 4.67 -17.83
C PRO A 2 3.04 5.30 -17.82
N THR A 3 2.14 4.90 -18.71
CA THR A 3 0.83 5.55 -18.88
C THR A 3 -0.12 5.31 -17.70
N VAL A 4 -0.07 4.12 -17.10
CA VAL A 4 -0.96 3.73 -15.99
C VAL A 4 -0.68 4.55 -14.72
N LEU A 5 0.60 4.75 -14.38
CA LEU A 5 1.00 5.57 -13.22
C LEU A 5 0.83 7.08 -13.47
N ARG A 6 0.84 7.51 -14.73
CA ARG A 6 0.52 8.89 -15.09
C ARG A 6 -0.94 9.23 -14.78
N THR A 7 -1.86 8.34 -15.11
CA THR A 7 -3.29 8.50 -14.78
C THR A 7 -3.54 8.31 -13.29
N ALA A 8 -2.86 7.34 -12.65
CA ALA A 8 -3.01 7.06 -11.23
C ALA A 8 -2.38 8.10 -10.29
N ARG A 9 -1.57 9.05 -10.79
CA ARG A 9 -1.04 10.18 -9.99
C ARG A 9 -2.15 11.05 -9.38
N HIS A 10 -3.33 11.06 -9.98
CA HIS A 10 -4.49 11.76 -9.42
C HIS A 10 -5.26 10.93 -8.39
N CYS A 11 -4.86 9.68 -8.16
CA CYS A 11 -5.49 8.79 -7.19
C CYS A 11 -4.89 8.98 -5.80
N ASN A 12 -5.68 9.48 -4.87
CA ASN A 12 -5.27 9.66 -3.46
C ASN A 12 -4.80 8.34 -2.83
N ALA A 13 -5.44 7.21 -3.19
CA ALA A 13 -5.05 5.91 -2.67
C ALA A 13 -3.59 5.55 -3.01
N LEU A 14 -3.09 5.95 -4.19
CA LEU A 14 -1.70 5.70 -4.57
C LEU A 14 -0.73 6.51 -3.68
N GLY A 15 -1.05 7.77 -3.41
CA GLY A 15 -0.28 8.62 -2.50
C GLY A 15 -0.25 8.05 -1.08
N GLN A 16 -1.38 7.52 -0.60
CA GLN A 16 -1.47 6.88 0.70
C GLN A 16 -0.65 5.59 0.78
N ILE A 17 -0.69 4.74 -0.25
CA ILE A 17 0.14 3.53 -0.31
C ILE A 17 1.63 3.91 -0.26
N ALA A 18 2.05 4.88 -1.07
CA ALA A 18 3.44 5.35 -1.08
C ALA A 18 3.85 5.96 0.27
N ALA A 19 2.99 6.77 0.88
CA ALA A 19 3.24 7.33 2.21
C ALA A 19 3.37 6.24 3.28
N VAL A 20 2.57 5.17 3.18
CA VAL A 20 2.66 4.03 4.10
C VAL A 20 3.97 3.26 3.93
N LEU A 21 4.39 3.05 2.68
CA LEU A 21 5.66 2.40 2.36
C LEU A 21 6.85 3.20 2.88
N VAL A 22 6.82 4.53 2.75
CA VAL A 22 7.91 5.42 3.20
C VAL A 22 7.95 5.57 4.72
N LEU A 23 6.80 5.76 5.37
CA LEU A 23 6.74 5.91 6.83
C LEU A 23 6.96 4.59 7.56
N GLY A 24 6.58 3.47 6.93
CA GLY A 24 6.48 2.16 7.55
C GLY A 24 5.23 2.03 8.41
N ALA A 25 4.63 0.83 8.39
CA ALA A 25 3.36 0.56 9.09
C ALA A 25 3.46 0.74 10.62
N LYS A 26 4.65 0.56 11.21
CA LYS A 26 4.90 0.75 12.65
C LYS A 26 4.78 2.22 13.06
N ARG A 27 5.44 3.11 12.31
CA ARG A 27 5.47 4.56 12.60
C ARG A 27 4.08 5.20 12.48
N ILE A 28 3.28 4.74 11.52
CA ILE A 28 1.91 5.23 11.33
C ILE A 28 0.99 4.87 12.51
N ARG A 29 1.24 3.74 13.19
CA ARG A 29 0.43 3.31 14.34
C ARG A 29 0.86 3.98 15.64
N GLU A 30 2.16 4.19 15.83
CA GLU A 30 2.72 4.71 17.08
C GLU A 30 2.73 6.25 17.12
N THR A 31 3.00 6.92 16.00
CA THR A 31 3.08 8.38 15.91
C THR A 31 2.38 8.88 14.66
N PRO A 32 1.03 8.95 14.64
CA PRO A 32 0.27 9.30 13.43
C PRO A 32 0.32 10.80 13.09
N PHE A 33 0.86 11.64 13.96
CA PHE A 33 0.82 13.10 13.83
C PHE A 33 2.22 13.69 13.63
N ALA A 34 2.34 14.59 12.66
CA ALA A 34 3.54 15.39 12.43
C ALA A 34 3.23 16.88 12.63
N THR A 35 4.21 17.61 13.19
CA THR A 35 4.13 19.07 13.27
C THR A 35 4.68 19.65 11.97
N VAL A 36 3.82 20.32 11.21
CA VAL A 36 4.21 20.93 9.94
C VAL A 36 4.13 22.44 10.05
N GLU A 37 5.14 23.13 9.52
CA GLU A 37 5.15 24.57 9.40
C GLU A 37 4.39 24.99 8.14
N LYS A 38 3.28 25.72 8.32
CA LYS A 38 2.54 26.32 7.22
C LYS A 38 2.81 27.82 7.16
N TYR A 39 3.30 28.25 6.01
CA TYR A 39 3.42 29.65 5.66
C TYR A 39 2.07 30.17 5.20
N HIS A 40 1.57 31.21 5.85
CA HIS A 40 0.37 31.90 5.41
C HIS A 40 0.63 33.40 5.35
N ASN A 41 0.10 34.02 4.30
CA ASN A 41 0.21 35.46 4.08
C ASN A 41 -0.78 36.15 5.01
N VAL A 42 -0.26 36.78 6.06
CA VAL A 42 -1.06 37.58 6.98
C VAL A 42 -0.99 39.02 6.54
N ARG A 43 -2.14 39.58 6.20
CA ARG A 43 -2.26 40.99 5.89
C ARG A 43 -2.43 41.75 7.20
N ARG A 44 -1.35 42.37 7.69
CA ARG A 44 -1.40 43.19 8.90
C ARG A 44 -1.39 44.67 8.53
N TRP A 45 -2.33 45.41 9.09
CA TRP A 45 -2.34 46.86 8.96
C TRP A 45 -1.15 47.42 9.72
N SER A 46 -0.28 48.17 9.04
CA SER A 46 0.87 48.81 9.68
C SER A 46 0.53 50.28 9.90
N TRP A 47 0.27 50.65 11.15
CA TRP A 47 0.04 52.04 11.55
C TRP A 47 1.25 52.94 11.26
N LEU A 48 2.47 52.42 11.36
CA LEU A 48 3.70 53.15 11.03
C LEU A 48 3.85 53.52 9.55
N ARG A 49 3.32 52.69 8.64
CA ARG A 49 3.41 52.90 7.19
C ARG A 49 2.08 53.30 6.56
N LEU A 50 1.05 53.50 7.40
CA LEU A 50 -0.34 53.76 7.01
C LEU A 50 -0.83 52.90 5.83
N ARG A 51 -0.28 51.69 5.68
CA ARG A 51 -0.51 50.81 4.54
C ARG A 51 -0.59 49.37 4.98
N LYS A 52 -1.42 48.61 4.28
CA LYS A 52 -1.55 47.16 4.43
C LYS A 52 -0.22 46.51 4.03
N THR A 53 0.43 45.87 5.00
CA THR A 53 1.69 45.14 4.77
C THR A 53 1.37 43.65 4.76
N GLU A 54 1.81 42.96 3.72
CA GLU A 54 1.75 41.50 3.65
C GLU A 54 2.99 40.94 4.35
N ARG A 55 2.79 40.11 5.38
CA ARG A 55 3.87 39.40 6.06
C ARG A 55 3.58 37.91 6.02
N VAL A 56 4.61 37.13 5.71
CA VAL A 56 4.55 35.68 5.81
C VAL A 56 4.66 35.33 7.29
N ALA A 57 3.62 34.73 7.86
CA ALA A 57 3.69 34.16 9.19
C ALA A 57 3.76 32.63 9.10
N THR A 58 4.51 32.04 10.03
CA THR A 58 4.66 30.59 10.14
C THR A 58 3.82 30.09 11.31
N THR A 59 2.85 29.22 11.05
CA THR A 59 2.10 28.53 12.11
C THR A 59 2.47 27.06 12.09
N ARG A 60 2.78 26.52 13.27
CA ARG A 60 2.95 25.09 13.49
C ARG A 60 1.57 24.46 13.61
N GLN A 61 1.22 23.58 12.67
CA GLN A 61 -0.03 22.83 12.71
C GLN A 61 0.28 21.35 12.84
N THR A 62 -0.37 20.69 13.79
CA THR A 62 -0.37 19.23 13.90
C THR A 62 -1.29 18.65 12.85
N VAL A 63 -0.74 17.81 11.97
CA VAL A 63 -1.48 17.14 10.88
C VAL A 63 -1.22 15.65 10.90
N VAL A 64 -2.13 14.87 10.32
CA VAL A 64 -1.93 13.43 10.13
C VAL A 64 -0.76 13.23 9.16
N GLU A 65 0.32 12.63 9.63
CA GLU A 65 1.60 12.54 8.91
C GLU A 65 1.44 11.78 7.59
N ARG A 66 0.66 10.68 7.62
CA ARG A 66 0.35 9.87 6.43
C ARG A 66 -0.30 10.70 5.33
N ASP A 67 -1.36 11.43 5.68
CA ASP A 67 -2.15 12.17 4.69
C ASP A 67 -1.39 13.38 4.16
N TYR A 68 -0.62 14.04 5.05
CA TYR A 68 0.29 15.09 4.67
C TYR A 68 1.34 14.58 3.66
N LEU A 69 2.02 13.48 3.98
CA LEU A 69 3.04 12.90 3.11
C LEU A 69 2.44 12.41 1.79
N ALA A 70 1.25 11.79 1.82
CA ALA A 70 0.54 11.36 0.62
C ALA A 70 0.27 12.53 -0.33
N SER A 71 -0.24 13.64 0.19
CA SER A 71 -0.49 14.85 -0.60
C SER A 71 0.79 15.43 -1.19
N LYS A 72 1.88 15.41 -0.40
CA LYS A 72 3.19 15.93 -0.82
C LYS A 72 3.81 15.07 -1.92
N ILE A 73 3.74 13.75 -1.79
CA ILE A 73 4.22 12.79 -2.81
C ILE A 73 3.51 13.03 -4.14
N LEU A 74 2.18 13.16 -4.13
CA LEU A 74 1.42 13.36 -5.38
C LEU A 74 1.70 14.73 -6.03
N ALA A 75 1.90 15.77 -5.21
CA ALA A 75 2.18 17.12 -5.68
C ALA A 75 3.60 17.25 -6.26
N GLU A 76 4.61 16.74 -5.56
CA GLU A 76 6.01 17.01 -5.86
C GLU A 76 6.69 15.93 -6.71
N MET A 77 6.20 14.67 -6.70
CA MET A 77 6.83 13.58 -7.45
C MET A 77 6.23 13.36 -8.84
N THR A 78 7.08 13.00 -9.80
CA THR A 78 6.65 12.48 -11.09
C THR A 78 6.22 11.01 -10.94
N SER A 79 5.38 10.53 -11.87
CA SER A 79 4.92 9.13 -11.88
C SER A 79 6.05 8.11 -12.02
N GLU A 80 7.15 8.49 -12.66
CA GLU A 80 8.36 7.67 -12.82
C GLU A 80 9.14 7.58 -11.51
N ALA A 81 9.43 8.71 -10.86
CA ALA A 81 10.08 8.72 -9.54
C ALA A 81 9.26 7.96 -8.49
N LEU A 82 7.92 8.05 -8.56
CA LEU A 82 7.03 7.29 -7.70
C LEU A 82 7.12 5.78 -7.95
N HIS A 83 7.21 5.36 -9.22
CA HIS A 83 7.39 3.96 -9.59
C HIS A 83 8.67 3.39 -8.99
N GLU A 84 9.80 4.06 -9.23
CA GLU A 84 11.11 3.63 -8.77
C GLU A 84 11.16 3.53 -7.24
N LEU A 85 10.59 4.51 -6.55
CA LEU A 85 10.51 4.51 -5.09
C LEU A 85 9.74 3.29 -4.57
N VAL A 86 8.57 2.98 -5.15
CA VAL A 86 7.75 1.83 -4.74
C VAL A 86 8.46 0.52 -5.02
N VAL A 87 9.06 0.35 -6.21
CA VAL A 87 9.80 -0.85 -6.58
C VAL A 87 10.96 -1.08 -5.63
N ARG A 88 11.73 -0.04 -5.32
CA ARG A 88 12.85 -0.12 -4.38
C ARG A 88 12.41 -0.56 -3.00
N ILE A 89 11.40 0.09 -2.42
CA ILE A 89 10.93 -0.26 -1.06
C ILE A 89 10.40 -1.70 -1.01
N LEU A 90 9.65 -2.13 -2.02
CA LEU A 90 9.15 -3.51 -2.08
C LEU A 90 10.26 -4.55 -2.28
N GLY A 91 11.34 -4.19 -2.99
CA GLY A 91 12.53 -5.01 -3.14
C GLY A 91 13.31 -5.13 -1.82
N GLU A 92 13.60 -4.00 -1.17
CA GLU A 92 14.30 -3.96 0.13
C GLU A 92 13.50 -4.68 1.24
N ALA A 93 12.17 -4.63 1.19
CA ALA A 93 11.31 -5.33 2.12
C ALA A 93 11.21 -6.85 1.87
N GLY A 94 11.82 -7.38 0.80
CA GLY A 94 11.72 -8.81 0.42
C GLY A 94 10.32 -9.25 -0.03
N ILE A 95 9.38 -8.31 -0.15
CA ILE A 95 8.00 -8.58 -0.57
C ILE A 95 7.96 -9.01 -2.04
N ALA A 96 8.81 -8.39 -2.87
CA ALA A 96 8.95 -8.76 -4.27
C ALA A 96 9.36 -10.23 -4.43
N ASP A 97 10.32 -10.70 -3.64
CA ASP A 97 10.78 -12.10 -3.67
C ASP A 97 9.69 -13.07 -3.21
N PHE A 98 8.90 -12.71 -2.19
CA PHE A 98 7.74 -13.50 -1.78
C PHE A 98 6.72 -13.66 -2.91
N PHE A 99 6.43 -12.59 -3.66
CA PHE A 99 5.53 -12.66 -4.81
C PHE A 99 6.12 -13.49 -5.96
N VAL A 100 7.42 -13.39 -6.23
CA VAL A 100 8.11 -14.22 -7.23
C VAL A 100 8.04 -15.71 -6.85
N LEU A 101 8.36 -16.04 -5.60
CA LEU A 101 8.35 -17.42 -5.11
C LEU A 101 6.94 -18.03 -5.14
N THR A 102 5.95 -17.32 -4.62
CA THR A 102 4.56 -17.80 -4.59
C THR A 102 3.95 -17.89 -5.99
N THR A 103 4.26 -16.96 -6.89
CA THR A 103 3.83 -17.05 -8.29
C THR A 103 4.50 -18.24 -8.97
N SER A 104 5.80 -18.45 -8.78
CA SER A 104 6.51 -19.62 -9.32
C SER A 104 5.91 -20.93 -8.85
N LEU A 105 5.64 -21.07 -7.55
CA LEU A 105 5.01 -22.25 -6.96
C LEU A 105 3.57 -22.44 -7.46
N ARG A 106 2.81 -21.36 -7.63
CA ARG A 106 1.45 -21.41 -8.20
C ARG A 106 1.46 -21.85 -9.66
N THR A 107 2.37 -21.32 -10.47
CA THR A 107 2.54 -21.71 -11.87
C THR A 107 3.00 -23.16 -11.98
N LYS A 108 3.95 -23.60 -11.14
CA LYS A 108 4.33 -25.02 -11.06
C LYS A 108 3.17 -25.92 -10.66
N ARG A 109 2.29 -25.48 -9.75
CA ARG A 109 1.09 -26.22 -9.36
C ARG A 109 0.03 -26.28 -10.46
N LEU A 110 -0.04 -25.28 -11.34
CA LEU A 110 -0.92 -25.29 -12.52
C LEU A 110 -0.38 -26.15 -13.66
N LEU A 111 0.95 -26.23 -13.81
CA LEU A 111 1.62 -27.05 -14.83
C LEU A 111 1.85 -28.50 -14.38
N ALA A 112 1.82 -28.77 -13.07
CA ALA A 112 1.75 -30.12 -12.57
C ALA A 112 0.39 -30.71 -13.00
N PRO A 113 0.37 -31.86 -13.70
CA PRO A 113 -0.89 -32.55 -13.93
C PRO A 113 -1.50 -32.79 -12.55
N THR A 114 -2.72 -32.30 -12.34
CA THR A 114 -3.52 -32.66 -11.17
C THR A 114 -3.66 -34.17 -11.21
N ARG A 115 -2.77 -34.88 -10.51
CA ARG A 115 -3.03 -36.27 -10.15
C ARG A 115 -4.30 -36.21 -9.35
N GLU A 116 -5.37 -36.71 -9.96
CA GLU A 116 -6.63 -36.97 -9.32
C GLU A 116 -6.29 -37.79 -8.08
N VAL A 117 -6.48 -37.20 -6.90
CA VAL A 117 -6.38 -37.96 -5.67
C VAL A 117 -7.64 -38.81 -5.65
N GLU A 118 -7.54 -39.97 -6.31
CA GLU A 118 -8.42 -41.11 -6.13
C GLU A 118 -8.33 -41.53 -4.67
N THR A 119 -9.03 -40.80 -3.80
CA THR A 119 -9.48 -41.35 -2.53
C THR A 119 -10.78 -42.08 -2.86
N THR A 120 -10.64 -43.20 -3.55
CA THR A 120 -11.68 -44.22 -3.65
C THR A 120 -11.88 -44.73 -2.23
N ALA A 121 -12.88 -44.19 -1.55
CA ALA A 121 -13.46 -44.85 -0.39
C ALA A 121 -14.05 -46.17 -0.91
N SER A 122 -13.26 -47.24 -0.81
CA SER A 122 -13.70 -48.60 -1.08
C SER A 122 -14.70 -48.99 0.01
N GLY A 123 -15.96 -48.59 -0.20
CA GLY A 123 -17.10 -49.22 0.46
C GLY A 123 -17.26 -50.60 -0.16
N HIS A 124 -16.67 -51.61 0.47
CA HIS A 124 -16.91 -53.00 0.08
C HIS A 124 -18.38 -53.32 0.42
N LEU A 125 -19.23 -53.25 -0.60
CA LEU A 125 -20.54 -53.88 -0.60
C LEU A 125 -20.28 -55.38 -0.81
N SER A 126 -20.42 -56.18 0.25
CA SER A 126 -20.52 -57.63 0.15
C SER A 126 -21.91 -58.02 0.61
N GLU A 127 -22.78 -58.22 -0.36
CA GLU A 127 -24.06 -58.88 -0.18
C GLU A 127 -23.83 -60.40 -0.30
N VAL A 128 -24.60 -61.16 0.49
CA VAL A 128 -24.89 -62.60 0.39
C VAL A 128 -23.91 -63.58 1.04
N GLY A 129 -24.31 -64.03 2.24
CA GLY A 129 -24.00 -65.34 2.81
C GLY A 129 -25.24 -65.88 3.52
N LEU A 130 -25.93 -66.82 2.88
CA LEU A 130 -27.11 -67.52 3.37
C LEU A 130 -26.76 -68.55 4.46
N SER A 131 -27.72 -68.74 5.37
CA SER A 131 -28.08 -69.97 6.10
C SER A 131 -27.31 -70.44 7.35
N THR A 132 -28.07 -70.42 8.46
CA THR A 132 -28.35 -71.52 9.43
C THR A 132 -27.45 -71.80 10.66
N CYS A 133 -28.18 -72.09 11.76
CA CYS A 133 -27.85 -72.86 12.98
C CYS A 133 -27.31 -72.07 14.20
N ASN A 134 -28.18 -71.58 15.10
CA ASN A 134 -28.74 -72.29 16.26
C ASN A 134 -29.63 -71.36 17.09
#